data_AF-A0A7D5VMA9-F1
#
_entry.id   AF-A0A7D5VMA9-F1
#
_cell.length_a   1.000
_cell.length_b   1.000
_cell.length_c   1.000
_cell.angle_alpha   90.00
_cell.angle_beta   90.00
_cell.angle_gamma   90.00
#
_symmetry.space_group_name_H-M   'P 1'
#
loop_
_entity.id
_entity.type
_entity.pdbx_description
1 polymer ?
#
loop_
_entity_poly.entity_id
_entity_poly.type
_entity_poly.pdbx_seq_one_letter_code
_entity_poly.pdbx_strand_id
1 'polypeptide(L)' 'MFNRSGRTLTDDETAAVYVLTLQLVEHALKGSAASGIISEEQRQELAVLIEGMREAPRLT' A
#
# COMPACT_ATOMS: atom_id res chain seq x y z
N MET A 1 12.45 5.49 2.12
CA MET A 1 12.08 5.57 3.56
C MET A 1 12.66 4.40 4.34
N PHE A 2 12.46 3.14 3.93
CA PHE A 2 13.04 1.94 4.57
C PHE A 2 14.57 1.95 4.65
N ASN A 3 15.28 2.12 3.52
CA ASN A 3 16.75 2.11 3.51
C ASN A 3 17.36 3.20 4.41
N ARG A 4 16.67 4.34 4.55
CA ARG A 4 17.10 5.45 5.42
C ARG A 4 16.90 5.13 6.90
N SER A 5 15.95 4.27 7.25
CA SER A 5 15.75 3.75 8.61
C SER A 5 16.50 2.44 8.87
N GLY A 6 17.44 2.05 7.99
CA GLY A 6 18.20 0.80 8.12
C GLY A 6 17.38 -0.46 7.89
N ARG A 7 16.19 -0.35 7.27
CA ARG A 7 15.29 -1.46 6.94
C ARG A 7 15.29 -1.72 5.44
N THR A 8 14.99 -2.94 5.01
CA THR A 8 14.90 -3.30 3.59
C THR A 8 13.60 -4.05 3.34
N LEU A 9 12.99 -3.88 2.17
CA LEU A 9 11.80 -4.67 1.78
C LEU A 9 12.13 -6.13 1.47
N THR A 10 13.42 -6.49 1.40
CA THR A 10 13.89 -7.86 1.21
C THR A 10 13.99 -8.65 2.53
N ASP A 11 13.80 -7.97 3.67
CA ASP A 11 13.73 -8.59 4.99
C ASP A 11 12.27 -8.96 5.29
N ASP A 12 12.04 -10.21 5.69
CA ASP A 12 10.70 -10.79 5.82
C ASP A 12 9.81 -10.00 6.80
N GLU A 13 10.38 -9.54 7.92
CA GLU A 13 9.66 -8.74 8.92
C GLU A 13 9.19 -7.41 8.29
N THR A 14 10.12 -6.70 7.65
CA THR A 14 9.82 -5.42 7.02
C THR A 14 8.85 -5.56 5.84
N ALA A 15 8.98 -6.62 5.05
CA ALA A 15 8.07 -6.95 3.96
C ALA A 15 6.64 -7.20 4.46
N ALA A 16 6.49 -7.98 5.53
CA ALA A 16 5.19 -8.25 6.13
C ALA A 16 4.51 -6.98 6.65
N VAL A 17 5.25 -6.13 7.38
CA VAL A 17 4.74 -4.84 7.88
C VAL A 17 4.35 -3.91 6.73
N TYR A 18 5.14 -3.89 5.65
CA TYR A 18 4.82 -3.10 4.46
C TYR A 18 3.51 -3.52 3.82
N VAL A 19 3.30 -4.83 3.61
CA VAL A 19 2.05 -5.36 3.04
C VAL A 19 0.84 -5.06 3.92
N LEU A 20 0.97 -5.22 5.25
CA LEU A 20 -0.09 -4.86 6.20
C LEU A 20 -0.43 -3.37 6.13
N THR A 21 0.57 -2.51 5.98
CA THR A 21 0.37 -1.06 5.83
C THR A 21 -0.42 -0.76 4.55
N LEU A 22 -0.11 -1.42 3.44
CA LEU A 22 -0.86 -1.26 2.18
C LEU A 22 -2.32 -1.72 2.30
N GLN A 23 -2.60 -2.78 3.07
CA GLN A 23 -3.97 -3.21 3.35
C GLN A 23 -4.75 -2.17 4.15
N LEU A 24 -4.12 -1.53 5.15
CA LEU A 24 -4.73 -0.45 5.93
C LEU A 24 -5.05 0.75 5.04
N VAL A 25 -4.13 1.13 4.16
CA VAL A 25 -4.34 2.23 3.20
C VAL A 25 -5.50 1.91 2.25
N GLU A 26 -5.56 0.69 1.70
CA GLU A 26 -6.67 0.26 0.84
C GLU A 26 -8.03 0.36 1.57
N HIS A 27 -8.09 -0.05 2.84
CA HIS A 27 -9.29 0.07 3.66
C HIS A 27 -9.68 1.54 3.89
N ALA A 28 -8.72 2.40 4.19
CA ALA A 28 -8.96 3.84 4.35
C ALA A 28 -9.51 4.46 3.06
N LEU A 29 -8.99 4.08 1.88
CA LEU A 29 -9.49 4.58 0.59
C LEU A 29 -10.94 4.14 0.31
N LYS A 30 -11.33 2.92 0.71
CA LYS A 30 -12.74 2.47 0.64
C LYS A 30 -13.63 3.37 1.50
N GLY A 31 -13.20 3.69 2.72
CA GLY A 31 -13.92 4.61 3.61
C GLY A 31 -14.00 6.04 3.03
N SER A 32 -12.92 6.54 2.45
CA SER A 32 -12.86 7.86 1.82
C SER A 32 -13.82 7.98 0.63
N ALA A 33 -13.89 6.96 -0.23
CA ALA A 33 -14.84 6.95 -1.35
C ALA A 33 -16.30 6.88 -0.85
N ALA A 34 -16.58 6.02 0.13
CA ALA A 34 -17.90 5.93 0.75
C ALA A 34 -18.34 7.25 1.43
N SER A 35 -17.37 8.04 1.89
CA SER A 35 -17.60 9.36 2.50
C SER A 35 -17.61 10.51 1.49
N GLY A 36 -17.43 10.23 0.19
CA GLY A 36 -17.40 11.24 -0.87
C GLY A 36 -16.16 12.14 -0.88
N ILE A 37 -15.10 11.77 -0.16
CA ILE A 37 -13.83 12.53 -0.11
C ILE A 37 -13.06 12.37 -1.43
N ILE A 38 -13.15 11.18 -2.01
CA ILE A 38 -12.62 10.86 -3.35
C ILE A 38 -13.74 10.23 -4.17
N SER A 39 -13.64 10.33 -5.50
CA SER A 39 -14.54 9.58 -6.37
C SER A 39 -14.21 8.08 -6.38
N GLU A 40 -15.18 7.27 -6.80
CA GLU A 40 -14.97 5.83 -6.98
C GLU A 40 -13.93 5.53 -8.07
N GLU A 41 -13.84 6.37 -9.10
CA GLU A 41 -12.80 6.30 -10.13
C GLU A 41 -11.41 6.55 -9.54
N GLN A 42 -11.24 7.61 -8.77
CA GLN A 42 -9.97 7.90 -8.05
C GLN A 42 -9.59 6.75 -7.10
N ARG A 43 -10.58 6.15 -6.41
CA ARG A 43 -10.35 4.98 -5.57
C ARG A 43 -9.82 3.79 -6.39
N GLN A 44 -10.38 3.55 -7.57
CA GLN A 44 -9.97 2.44 -8.44
C GLN A 44 -8.55 2.64 -9.00
N GLU A 45 -8.21 3.85 -9.44
CA GLU A 45 -6.85 4.19 -9.89
C GLU A 45 -5.82 3.97 -8.77
N LEU A 46 -6.13 4.44 -7.55
CA LEU A 46 -5.27 4.24 -6.39
C LEU A 46 -5.16 2.77 -5.98
N ALA A 47 -6.22 1.97 -6.18
CA ALA A 47 -6.17 0.53 -5.92
C ALA A 47 -5.21 -0.19 -6.87
N VAL A 48 -5.15 0.20 -8.14
CA VAL A 48 -4.18 -0.34 -9.11
C VAL A 48 -2.74 -0.02 -8.69
N LEU A 49 -2.49 1.20 -8.24
CA LEU A 49 -1.17 1.59 -7.70
C LEU A 49 -0.78 0.76 -6.47
N ILE A 50 -1.70 0.57 -5.53
CA ILE A 50 -1.47 -0.23 -4.33
C ILE A 50 -1.13 -1.67 -4.69
N GLU A 51 -1.81 -2.25 -5.67
CA GLU A 51 -1.52 -3.62 -6.12
C GLU A 51 -0.11 -3.72 -6.72
N GLY A 52 0.28 -2.76 -7.57
CA GLY A 52 1.65 -2.70 -8.09
C GLY A 52 2.71 -2.55 -6.98
N MET A 53 2.39 -1.80 -5.92
CA MET A 53 3.26 -1.64 -4.76
C MET A 53 3.40 -2.93 -3.93
N ARG A 54 2.37 -3.78 -3.87
CA ARG A 54 2.41 -5.06 -3.12
C ARG A 54 3.44 -6.04 -3.66
N GLU A 55 3.78 -5.94 -4.94
CA GLU A 55 4.79 -6.80 -5.55
C GLU A 55 6.23 -6.33 -5.26
N ALA A 56 6.44 -5.11 -4.76
CA ALA A 56 7.78 -4.56 -4.55
C ALA A 56 8.70 -5.42 -3.65
N PRO A 57 8.22 -6.05 -2.55
CA PRO A 57 9.03 -6.97 -1.75
C PRO A 57 9.41 -8.27 -2.46
N ARG A 58 8.70 -8.66 -3.53
CA ARG A 58 8.91 -9.93 -4.24
C ARG A 58 9.83 -9.82 -5.45
N LEU A 59 10.28 -8.61 -5.80
CA LEU A 59 11.15 -8.34 -6.96
C LEU A 59 12.65 -8.53 -6.66
N THR A 60 13.00 -9.35 -5.68
CA THR A 60 14.38 -9.64 -5.28
C THR A 60 15.08 -10.64 -6.18
#